data_AF-A0A2V6QS78-F1
#
_entry.id   AF-A0A2V6QS78-F1
#
_cell.length_a   1.000
_cell.length_b   1.000
_cell.length_c   1.000
_cell.angle_alpha   90.00
_cell.angle_beta   90.00
_cell.angle_gamma   90.00
#
_symmetry.space_group_name_H-M   'P 1'
#
loop_
_entity.id
_entity.type
_entity.pdbx_description
1 polymer ?
#
loop_
_entity_poly.entity_id
_entity_poly.type
_entity_poly.pdbx_seq_one_letter_code
_entity_poly.pdbx_strand_id
1 'polypeptide(L)'
;MEYKAAVEGAHREQLPLPTSPLGVRAVLGFETDQGLVPPDYRARAHKGDRVAMFGRWIVDCGHEDFHSEMHPPLLTAFGRQVSGSSGQPVTFSEVISRPYLISQTFEDGKGVRHHLYNELLKGMAIPDCPVIGDIVEGALDESGGCTVDVCAFGVCVPTFCLDPVLWFHVPCTTRFEAHQRFLPKPFKGFQTMSYILRPPVPRQCAAHKLLVSSHFTVRHGVTASIEPFTSDAARVIITMDDSQYTAPPLPPKADMSLSIDDIRFLEPDTADTIVTIRDILLALAPIDPSIGPLFALILERGLLTDCYDPSYGTLGSSTFPDCAALTPLMAASPLDSQNVVVATPIDQLSGPISAEDNSDGQPFPVYGSASVEWSREKFPPAITIIQPAATTYLHSDVLTLNYSEADTGCGVGSVTPRLDGLTMLDGHGLQSGQAIRLLAELAPGDHTFTVDAADNVGGTSKASVSFTIIVTPDSIKNDVGQFRASGAIDNGGIAKSLLAKLDAAAAARARGSCETADNIYQAFINELQAQSGKHVDATAATIMITDAQYLIAHCP
;
A
#
# COMPACT_ATOMS: atom_id res chain seq x y z
N MET A 1 -1.05 9.56 39.70
CA MET A 1 -0.51 10.91 39.40
C MET A 1 -1.51 11.63 38.50
N GLU A 2 -1.92 12.86 38.80
CA GLU A 2 -2.83 13.61 37.91
C GLU A 2 -2.10 13.97 36.61
N TYR A 3 -2.74 13.71 35.46
CA TYR A 3 -2.19 13.89 34.10
C TYR A 3 -1.48 15.24 33.89
N LYS A 4 -2.04 16.32 34.44
CA LYS A 4 -1.47 17.67 34.37
C LYS A 4 -0.10 17.77 35.05
N ALA A 5 0.08 17.13 36.20
CA ALA A 5 1.34 17.15 36.93
C ALA A 5 2.46 16.38 36.20
N ALA A 6 2.11 15.29 35.51
CA ALA A 6 3.06 14.51 34.70
C ALA A 6 3.52 15.29 33.46
N VAL A 7 2.59 15.94 32.75
CA VAL A 7 2.90 16.79 31.58
C VAL A 7 3.73 18.00 31.99
N GLU A 8 3.38 18.67 33.10
CA GLU A 8 4.16 19.79 33.62
C GLU A 8 5.55 19.33 34.13
N GLY A 9 5.68 18.11 34.65
CA GLY A 9 6.95 17.48 35.00
C GLY A 9 7.84 17.29 33.77
N ALA A 10 7.33 16.63 32.75
CA ALA A 10 8.06 16.38 31.50
C ALA A 10 8.54 17.68 30.81
N HIS A 11 7.69 18.72 30.81
CA HIS A 11 8.05 20.04 30.28
C HIS A 11 9.11 20.75 31.13
N ARG A 12 9.04 20.66 32.47
CA ARG A 12 10.04 21.24 33.37
C ARG A 12 11.40 20.56 33.20
N GLU A 13 11.41 19.26 32.97
CA GLU A 13 12.63 18.45 32.85
C GLU A 13 13.23 18.43 31.45
N GLN A 14 12.59 19.08 30.47
CA GLN A 14 13.02 19.09 29.07
C GLN A 14 13.27 17.68 28.53
N LEU A 15 12.41 16.72 28.91
CA LEU A 15 12.61 15.32 28.54
C LEU A 15 12.79 15.18 27.02
N PRO A 16 13.83 14.46 26.57
CA PRO A 16 14.14 14.35 25.15
C PRO A 16 12.98 13.71 24.41
N LEU A 17 12.70 14.20 23.19
CA LEU A 17 11.71 13.54 22.34
C LEU A 17 12.17 12.10 22.06
N PRO A 18 11.33 11.08 22.34
CA PRO A 18 11.73 9.70 22.15
C PRO A 18 12.14 9.50 20.69
N THR A 19 13.29 8.86 20.53
CA THR A 19 13.93 8.62 19.25
C THR A 19 13.96 7.12 19.03
N SER A 20 13.31 6.62 17.98
CA SER A 20 13.35 5.18 17.65
C SER A 20 14.80 4.68 17.53
N PRO A 21 15.02 3.35 17.61
CA PRO A 21 16.31 2.73 17.24
C PRO A 21 16.81 3.10 15.83
N LEU A 22 15.94 3.68 14.99
CA LEU A 22 16.24 4.15 13.63
C LEU A 22 16.50 5.67 13.55
N GLY A 23 16.59 6.40 14.67
CA GLY A 23 16.89 7.84 14.70
C GLY A 23 15.71 8.77 14.41
N VAL A 24 14.49 8.25 14.29
CA VAL A 24 13.27 9.05 14.08
C VAL A 24 12.80 9.62 15.42
N ARG A 25 12.63 10.94 15.51
CA ARG A 25 12.12 11.66 16.71
C ARG A 25 10.59 11.70 16.76
N ALA A 26 10.02 11.85 17.95
CA ALA A 26 8.57 11.98 18.20
C ALA A 26 7.78 10.72 17.77
N VAL A 27 8.28 9.57 18.20
CA VAL A 27 7.69 8.26 17.87
C VAL A 27 6.60 7.94 18.89
N LEU A 28 5.46 7.47 18.39
CA LEU A 28 4.41 6.85 19.21
C LEU A 28 4.67 5.34 19.22
N GLY A 29 4.92 4.78 20.40
CA GLY A 29 5.09 3.34 20.58
C GLY A 29 3.84 2.56 20.20
N PHE A 30 4.05 1.39 19.60
CA PHE A 30 3.03 0.34 19.47
C PHE A 30 3.48 -0.78 20.41
N GLU A 31 2.78 -0.97 21.51
CA GLU A 31 3.09 -2.04 22.46
C GLU A 31 1.86 -2.89 22.74
N THR A 32 2.09 -4.19 22.81
CA THR A 32 1.06 -5.18 23.10
C THR A 32 1.71 -6.33 23.83
N ASP A 33 0.96 -6.95 24.74
CA ASP A 33 1.40 -8.17 25.38
C ASP A 33 1.71 -9.23 24.31
N GLN A 34 2.79 -9.96 24.56
CA GLN A 34 3.30 -10.95 23.62
C GLN A 34 2.30 -12.08 23.40
N GLY A 35 2.23 -12.57 22.15
CA GLY A 35 1.35 -13.68 21.77
C GLY A 35 -0.11 -13.28 21.51
N LEU A 36 -0.49 -12.03 21.74
CA LEU A 36 -1.85 -11.53 21.48
C LEU A 36 -2.05 -10.99 20.05
N VAL A 37 -0.96 -10.83 19.28
CA VAL A 37 -1.00 -10.51 17.85
C VAL A 37 -0.48 -11.69 17.05
N PRO A 38 -1.26 -12.24 16.09
CA PRO A 38 -0.83 -13.36 15.25
C PRO A 38 0.53 -13.11 14.61
N PRO A 39 1.41 -14.14 14.51
CA PRO A 39 2.70 -14.04 13.82
C PRO A 39 2.58 -13.41 12.43
N ASP A 40 1.54 -13.76 11.68
CA ASP A 40 1.27 -13.20 10.36
C ASP A 40 1.08 -11.67 10.38
N TYR A 41 0.31 -11.13 11.33
CA TYR A 41 0.12 -9.69 11.44
C TYR A 41 1.38 -8.97 11.96
N ARG A 42 2.19 -9.64 12.79
CA ARG A 42 3.52 -9.15 13.19
C ARG A 42 4.48 -9.06 12.00
N ALA A 43 4.54 -10.12 11.18
CA ALA A 43 5.44 -10.22 10.03
C ALA A 43 5.02 -9.34 8.84
N ARG A 44 3.71 -9.06 8.72
CA ARG A 44 3.16 -8.21 7.66
C ARG A 44 3.35 -6.73 7.90
N ALA A 45 3.71 -6.26 9.10
CA ALA A 45 4.05 -4.86 9.29
C ALA A 45 5.35 -4.52 8.55
N HIS A 46 5.30 -3.57 7.62
CA HIS A 46 6.45 -3.21 6.79
C HIS A 46 6.89 -1.77 7.02
N LYS A 47 8.20 -1.53 6.89
CA LYS A 47 8.75 -0.17 6.88
C LYS A 47 8.09 0.62 5.75
N GLY A 48 7.47 1.75 6.10
CA GLY A 48 6.77 2.63 5.14
C GLY A 48 5.26 2.46 5.13
N ASP A 49 4.71 1.47 5.85
CA ASP A 49 3.27 1.38 6.07
C ASP A 49 2.76 2.61 6.83
N ARG A 50 1.53 3.01 6.50
CA ARG A 50 0.75 3.94 7.32
C ARG A 50 -0.07 3.15 8.32
N VAL A 51 -0.08 3.59 9.57
CA VAL A 51 -0.78 2.88 10.64
C VAL A 51 -1.83 3.79 11.27
N ALA A 52 -3.06 3.29 11.38
CA ALA A 52 -4.10 3.87 12.22
C ALA A 52 -4.28 2.97 13.45
N MET A 53 -4.12 3.54 14.64
CA MET A 53 -4.22 2.84 15.92
C MET A 53 -5.28 3.48 16.79
N PHE A 54 -6.08 2.65 17.44
CA PHE A 54 -7.10 3.06 18.41
C PHE A 54 -6.89 2.26 19.67
N GLY A 55 -6.81 2.90 20.82
CA GLY A 55 -6.54 2.23 22.08
C GLY A 55 -6.26 3.19 23.20
N ARG A 56 -5.62 2.69 24.25
CA ARG A 56 -5.17 3.53 25.36
C ARG A 56 -3.85 4.17 24.97
N TRP A 57 -3.86 5.48 24.84
CA TRP A 57 -2.63 6.26 24.77
C TRP A 57 -2.11 6.48 26.18
N ILE A 58 -0.88 6.04 26.44
CA ILE A 58 -0.24 6.16 27.75
C ILE A 58 1.17 6.75 27.61
N VAL A 59 1.70 7.22 28.74
CA VAL A 59 3.13 7.51 28.91
C VAL A 59 3.71 6.30 29.62
N ASP A 60 4.65 5.61 28.97
CA ASP A 60 5.24 4.40 29.51
C ASP A 60 6.32 4.75 30.53
N CYS A 61 5.96 4.70 31.81
CA CYS A 61 6.91 4.89 32.91
C CYS A 61 7.62 3.59 33.33
N GLY A 62 7.46 2.50 32.57
CA GLY A 62 8.19 1.24 32.77
C GLY A 62 9.61 1.27 32.21
N HIS A 63 9.94 2.23 31.37
CA HIS A 63 11.27 2.43 30.79
C HIS A 63 11.84 3.82 31.13
N GLU A 64 13.17 3.95 31.10
CA GLU A 64 13.88 5.20 31.42
C GLU A 64 13.56 6.36 30.47
N ASP A 65 13.05 6.08 29.27
CA ASP A 65 12.81 7.08 28.23
C ASP A 65 11.40 7.71 28.28
N PHE A 66 10.52 7.21 29.15
CA PHE A 66 9.15 7.72 29.37
C PHE A 66 8.38 7.98 28.08
N HIS A 67 8.60 7.15 27.06
CA HIS A 67 8.04 7.41 25.74
C HIS A 67 6.51 7.22 25.74
N SER A 68 5.82 7.92 24.85
CA SER A 68 4.38 7.76 24.72
C SER A 68 4.06 6.59 23.81
N GLU A 69 3.05 5.80 24.15
CA GLU A 69 2.67 4.61 23.39
C GLU A 69 1.16 4.37 23.35
N MET A 70 0.73 3.54 22.42
CA MET A 70 -0.58 2.89 22.44
C MET A 70 -0.43 1.49 23.04
N HIS A 71 -0.96 1.25 24.25
CA HIS A 71 -0.78 -0.02 24.94
C HIS A 71 -1.99 -0.54 25.79
N PRO A 72 -2.56 -1.70 25.43
CA PRO A 72 -2.54 -2.25 24.08
C PRO A 72 -3.43 -1.39 23.17
N PRO A 73 -3.14 -1.36 21.86
CA PRO A 73 -4.12 -0.99 20.86
C PRO A 73 -5.35 -1.89 20.99
N LEU A 74 -6.54 -1.30 20.94
CA LEU A 74 -7.78 -2.04 20.74
C LEU A 74 -7.92 -2.46 19.27
N LEU A 75 -7.58 -1.58 18.34
CA LEU A 75 -7.69 -1.78 16.89
C LEU A 75 -6.47 -1.19 16.18
N THR A 76 -5.96 -1.92 15.22
CA THR A 76 -4.84 -1.49 14.39
C THR A 76 -5.16 -1.76 12.93
N ALA A 77 -4.99 -0.74 12.09
CA ALA A 77 -5.07 -0.87 10.64
C ALA A 77 -3.74 -0.44 10.01
N PHE A 78 -3.15 -1.33 9.23
CA PHE A 78 -1.99 -1.05 8.39
C PHE A 78 -2.48 -0.70 6.99
N GLY A 79 -1.79 0.23 6.32
CA GLY A 79 -2.12 0.66 4.97
C GLY A 79 -0.86 0.83 4.14
N ARG A 80 -0.84 0.24 2.95
CA ARG A 80 0.31 0.25 2.04
C ARG A 80 -0.10 0.28 0.58
N GLN A 81 0.82 0.70 -0.27
CA GLN A 81 0.66 0.56 -1.71
C GLN A 81 1.06 -0.86 -2.14
N VAL A 82 0.20 -1.53 -2.90
CA VAL A 82 0.48 -2.81 -3.57
C VAL A 82 0.15 -2.70 -5.06
N SER A 83 0.63 -3.66 -5.85
CA SER A 83 0.21 -3.80 -7.25
C SER A 83 -1.07 -4.62 -7.31
N GLY A 84 -2.13 -4.05 -7.88
CA GLY A 84 -3.38 -4.78 -8.15
C GLY A 84 -3.19 -5.87 -9.20
N SER A 85 -4.20 -6.72 -9.39
CA SER A 85 -4.20 -7.82 -10.37
C SER A 85 -3.90 -7.36 -11.81
N SER A 86 -4.15 -6.09 -12.08
CA SER A 86 -3.97 -5.47 -13.37
C SER A 86 -2.65 -4.66 -13.49
N GLY A 87 -1.85 -4.58 -12.42
CA GLY A 87 -0.60 -3.82 -12.36
C GLY A 87 -0.77 -2.34 -11.96
N GLN A 88 -2.00 -1.89 -11.68
CA GLN A 88 -2.26 -0.53 -11.18
C GLN A 88 -1.92 -0.41 -9.69
N PRO A 89 -1.56 0.80 -9.20
CA PRO A 89 -1.28 1.01 -7.78
C PRO A 89 -2.58 0.99 -6.97
N VAL A 90 -2.60 0.15 -5.94
CA VAL A 90 -3.73 -0.07 -5.04
C VAL A 90 -3.32 0.29 -3.62
N THR A 91 -4.20 0.95 -2.87
CA THR A 91 -4.01 1.05 -1.42
C THR A 91 -4.65 -0.19 -0.81
N PHE A 92 -3.85 -1.04 -0.19
CA PHE A 92 -4.27 -2.22 0.54
C PHE A 92 -4.14 -1.95 2.03
N SER A 93 -5.19 -2.29 2.78
CA SER A 93 -5.25 -2.14 4.22
C SER A 93 -5.62 -3.45 4.90
N GLU A 94 -4.90 -3.78 5.95
CA GLU A 94 -5.18 -4.92 6.83
C GLU A 94 -5.56 -4.38 8.20
N VAL A 95 -6.59 -4.96 8.81
CA VAL A 95 -7.08 -4.54 10.12
C VAL A 95 -7.15 -5.72 11.07
N ILE A 96 -6.83 -5.50 12.34
CA ILE A 96 -6.98 -6.47 13.42
C ILE A 96 -7.26 -5.77 14.74
N SER A 97 -8.12 -6.36 15.56
CA SER A 97 -8.38 -5.95 16.94
C SER A 97 -7.75 -6.92 17.93
N ARG A 98 -7.36 -6.48 19.12
CA ARG A 98 -6.88 -7.42 20.16
C ARG A 98 -8.01 -8.37 20.60
N PRO A 99 -7.74 -9.68 20.73
CA PRO A 99 -8.74 -10.67 21.16
C PRO A 99 -8.98 -10.64 22.67
N TYR A 100 -7.95 -10.26 23.42
CA TYR A 100 -7.93 -10.28 24.87
C TYR A 100 -7.33 -8.98 25.42
N LEU A 101 -7.70 -8.64 26.65
CA LEU A 101 -7.10 -7.53 27.39
C LEU A 101 -6.58 -8.05 28.72
N ILE A 102 -5.26 -7.97 28.90
CA ILE A 102 -4.59 -8.36 30.13
C ILE A 102 -4.73 -7.23 31.16
N SER A 103 -4.97 -7.62 32.40
CA SER A 103 -5.02 -6.72 33.54
C SER A 103 -3.62 -6.22 33.86
N GLN A 104 -3.48 -4.94 34.17
CA GLN A 104 -2.24 -4.35 34.70
C GLN A 104 -1.98 -4.75 36.17
N THR A 105 -2.77 -5.68 36.69
CA THR A 105 -2.70 -6.17 38.06
C THR A 105 -2.84 -7.68 38.09
N PHE A 106 -2.14 -8.31 39.02
CA PHE A 106 -2.25 -9.73 39.30
C PHE A 106 -3.50 -10.04 40.12
N GLU A 107 -3.65 -11.28 40.60
CA GLU A 107 -4.84 -11.76 41.31
C GLU A 107 -5.17 -10.95 42.57
N ASP A 108 -4.15 -10.37 43.22
CA ASP A 108 -4.26 -9.49 44.39
C ASP A 108 -4.68 -8.05 44.05
N GLY A 109 -4.87 -7.72 42.76
CA GLY A 109 -5.25 -6.39 42.30
C GLY A 109 -4.12 -5.36 42.36
N LYS A 110 -2.86 -5.82 42.45
CA LYS A 110 -1.68 -4.96 42.57
C LYS A 110 -0.70 -5.24 41.42
N GLY A 111 0.25 -4.32 41.21
CA GLY A 111 1.27 -4.44 40.16
C GLY A 111 2.32 -5.52 40.49
N VAL A 112 3.14 -5.88 39.50
CA VAL A 112 4.11 -7.00 39.58
C VAL A 112 4.99 -6.96 40.83
N ARG A 113 5.56 -5.79 41.19
CA ARG A 113 6.43 -5.65 42.37
C ARG A 113 5.72 -6.03 43.67
N HIS A 114 4.49 -5.56 43.85
CA HIS A 114 3.71 -5.86 45.06
C HIS A 114 3.20 -7.32 45.06
N HIS A 115 2.87 -7.85 43.89
CA HIS A 115 2.46 -9.24 43.76
C HIS A 115 3.61 -10.19 44.14
N LEU A 116 4.81 -9.96 43.59
CA LEU A 116 6.00 -10.73 43.92
C LEU A 116 6.39 -10.58 45.40
N TYR A 117 6.17 -9.41 46.01
CA TYR A 117 6.31 -9.23 47.46
C TYR A 117 5.33 -10.10 48.27
N ASN A 118 4.06 -10.14 47.88
CA ASN A 118 3.08 -10.98 48.56
C ASN A 118 3.40 -12.48 48.38
N GLU A 119 3.87 -12.88 47.20
CA GLU A 119 4.36 -14.24 46.96
C GLU A 119 5.55 -14.60 47.84
N LEU A 120 6.48 -13.66 48.03
CA LEU A 120 7.61 -13.80 48.96
C LEU A 120 7.15 -14.06 50.40
N LEU A 121 6.16 -13.30 50.90
CA LEU A 121 5.60 -13.48 52.23
C LEU A 121 4.93 -14.86 52.41
N LYS A 122 4.28 -15.40 51.36
CA LYS A 122 3.69 -16.76 51.40
C LYS A 122 4.75 -17.84 51.62
N GLY A 123 5.91 -17.72 50.97
CA GLY A 123 7.03 -18.66 51.08
C GLY A 123 7.66 -18.69 52.47
N MET A 124 7.49 -17.62 53.24
CA MET A 124 8.04 -17.46 54.58
C MET A 124 7.10 -17.95 55.69
N ALA A 125 5.84 -18.30 55.39
CA ALA A 125 4.83 -18.79 56.34
C ALA A 125 4.56 -17.86 57.54
N ILE A 126 4.75 -16.55 57.39
CA ILE A 126 4.61 -15.56 58.44
C ILE A 126 3.48 -14.59 58.07
N PRO A 127 2.27 -14.75 58.61
CA PRO A 127 1.32 -13.66 58.64
C PRO A 127 1.73 -12.71 59.78
N ASP A 128 2.03 -11.46 59.43
CA ASP A 128 2.19 -10.33 60.36
C ASP A 128 3.34 -10.43 61.39
N CYS A 129 4.59 -10.67 60.96
CA CYS A 129 5.77 -10.37 61.80
C CYS A 129 6.31 -8.98 61.46
N PRO A 130 6.19 -7.97 62.35
CA PRO A 130 6.62 -6.60 62.08
C PRO A 130 8.11 -6.51 61.75
N VAL A 131 8.94 -7.27 62.45
CA VAL A 131 10.41 -7.17 62.34
C VAL A 131 10.95 -7.62 60.99
N ILE A 132 10.37 -8.68 60.40
CA ILE A 132 10.80 -9.19 59.10
C ILE A 132 10.07 -8.45 57.97
N GLY A 133 8.80 -8.07 58.19
CA GLY A 133 8.08 -7.15 57.31
C GLY A 133 8.87 -5.86 57.07
N ASP A 134 9.37 -5.22 58.14
CA ASP A 134 10.16 -3.99 58.09
C ASP A 134 11.55 -4.18 57.42
N ILE A 135 12.19 -5.34 57.57
CA ILE A 135 13.48 -5.65 56.90
C ILE A 135 13.28 -5.83 55.39
N VAL A 136 12.21 -6.52 54.99
CA VAL A 136 11.90 -6.75 53.57
C VAL A 136 11.36 -5.46 52.94
N GLU A 137 10.49 -4.71 53.63
CA GLU A 137 9.97 -3.42 53.17
C GLU A 137 11.10 -2.37 53.08
N GLY A 138 12.04 -2.34 54.03
CA GLY A 138 13.23 -1.49 53.99
C GLY A 138 14.30 -1.90 52.99
N ALA A 139 14.33 -3.16 52.52
CA ALA A 139 15.17 -3.59 51.40
C ALA A 139 14.55 -3.24 50.03
N LEU A 140 13.27 -2.87 49.99
CA LEU A 140 12.50 -2.57 48.79
C LEU A 140 12.23 -1.07 48.58
N ASP A 141 12.52 -0.24 49.60
CA ASP A 141 12.42 1.22 49.52
C ASP A 141 13.74 1.81 49.00
N GLU A 142 13.72 2.40 47.80
CA GLU A 142 14.86 3.09 47.18
C GLU A 142 15.27 4.40 47.92
N SER A 143 14.55 4.81 48.97
CA SER A 143 14.95 5.94 49.80
C SER A 143 15.95 5.50 50.90
N GLY A 144 17.23 5.47 50.53
CA GLY A 144 18.33 5.10 51.42
C GLY A 144 18.24 5.75 52.82
N GLY A 145 18.17 4.91 53.86
CA GLY A 145 18.15 5.38 55.24
C GLY A 145 17.91 4.30 56.31
N CYS A 146 18.73 3.24 56.37
CA CYS A 146 18.72 2.34 57.53
C CYS A 146 19.63 2.87 58.66
N THR A 147 19.04 3.31 59.77
CA THR A 147 19.67 3.19 61.10
C THR A 147 18.99 2.06 61.85
N VAL A 148 19.69 0.93 61.95
CA VAL A 148 19.34 -0.24 62.77
C VAL A 148 19.42 0.14 64.24
N ASP A 149 18.30 0.07 64.97
CA ASP A 149 18.32 -0.02 66.42
C ASP A 149 17.54 -1.27 66.86
N VAL A 150 18.19 -2.07 67.69
CA VAL A 150 17.80 -3.41 68.11
C VAL A 150 16.66 -3.32 69.12
N CYS A 151 15.61 -4.13 68.99
CA CYS A 151 14.72 -4.43 70.11
C CYS A 151 14.55 -5.93 70.34
N ALA A 152 14.89 -6.32 71.56
CA ALA A 152 14.95 -7.66 72.08
C ALA A 152 13.61 -8.10 72.69
N PHE A 153 13.38 -9.43 72.68
CA PHE A 153 12.34 -10.18 73.40
C PHE A 153 10.87 -9.95 72.99
N GLY A 154 10.38 -10.71 72.00
CA GLY A 154 8.95 -10.85 71.72
C GLY A 154 8.67 -11.92 70.66
N VAL A 155 8.48 -13.16 71.09
CA VAL A 155 8.24 -14.33 70.22
C VAL A 155 6.95 -14.14 69.42
N CYS A 156 7.04 -14.03 68.09
CA CYS A 156 5.90 -14.17 67.19
C CYS A 156 5.70 -15.66 66.89
N VAL A 157 4.51 -16.19 67.16
CA VAL A 157 4.12 -17.54 66.74
C VAL A 157 3.52 -17.41 65.34
N PRO A 158 4.10 -18.00 64.28
CA PRO A 158 3.51 -17.91 62.94
C PRO A 158 2.12 -18.56 62.96
N THR A 159 1.12 -17.91 62.37
CA THR A 159 -0.17 -18.58 62.10
C THR A 159 0.03 -19.41 60.84
N PHE A 160 0.35 -20.69 61.01
CA PHE A 160 0.65 -21.63 59.94
C PHE A 160 -0.61 -22.03 59.15
N CYS A 161 -0.44 -22.43 57.89
CA CYS A 161 -1.40 -23.30 57.21
C CYS A 161 -1.45 -24.64 57.97
N LEU A 162 -2.45 -24.84 58.83
CA LEU A 162 -2.54 -25.98 59.76
C LEU A 162 -2.72 -27.32 59.02
N ASP A 163 -1.67 -28.16 59.00
CA ASP A 163 -1.83 -29.62 59.05
C ASP A 163 -1.75 -30.04 60.54
N PRO A 164 -2.83 -30.59 61.13
CA PRO A 164 -2.88 -30.89 62.56
C PRO A 164 -2.01 -32.08 62.99
N VAL A 165 -1.21 -32.71 62.11
CA VAL A 165 -0.53 -33.98 62.40
C VAL A 165 1.02 -33.87 62.44
N LEU A 166 1.65 -32.81 61.94
CA LEU A 166 3.11 -32.72 61.83
C LEU A 166 3.67 -31.40 62.39
N TRP A 167 4.57 -31.49 63.38
CA TRP A 167 5.34 -30.37 63.95
C TRP A 167 6.47 -29.87 63.01
N PHE A 168 6.22 -29.83 61.70
CA PHE A 168 7.15 -29.33 60.69
C PHE A 168 6.60 -28.04 60.08
N HIS A 169 7.47 -27.05 59.92
CA HIS A 169 7.18 -25.74 59.35
C HIS A 169 6.90 -25.89 57.84
N VAL A 170 5.63 -26.03 57.47
CA VAL A 170 5.23 -26.17 56.06
C VAL A 170 4.91 -24.78 55.50
N PRO A 171 5.60 -24.34 54.45
CA PRO A 171 5.27 -23.07 53.81
C PRO A 171 3.88 -23.14 53.16
N CYS A 172 3.14 -22.03 53.18
CA CYS A 172 1.82 -21.95 52.54
C CYS A 172 1.91 -21.98 51.00
N THR A 173 3.12 -21.95 50.45
CA THR A 173 3.41 -22.27 49.06
C THR A 173 4.71 -23.09 48.93
N THR A 174 4.78 -23.95 47.92
CA THR A 174 6.00 -24.69 47.57
C THR A 174 6.81 -24.03 46.45
N ARG A 175 6.28 -22.94 45.85
CA ARG A 175 6.82 -22.24 44.68
C ARG A 175 6.23 -20.82 44.55
N PHE A 176 6.93 -19.84 43.99
CA PHE A 176 6.31 -18.55 43.66
C PHE A 176 5.43 -18.67 42.42
N GLU A 177 4.28 -18.00 42.42
CA GLU A 177 3.33 -18.03 41.30
C GLU A 177 2.96 -16.61 40.87
N ALA A 178 2.94 -16.35 39.56
CA ALA A 178 2.49 -15.09 38.99
C ALA A 178 1.70 -15.35 37.72
N HIS A 179 0.40 -15.57 37.86
CA HIS A 179 -0.50 -15.83 36.74
C HIS A 179 -1.14 -14.55 36.20
N GLN A 180 -1.09 -14.38 34.87
CA GLN A 180 -1.69 -13.22 34.22
C GLN A 180 -3.21 -13.27 34.30
N ARG A 181 -3.83 -12.15 34.66
CA ARG A 181 -5.28 -12.04 34.73
C ARG A 181 -5.85 -11.42 33.47
N PHE A 182 -6.69 -12.16 32.75
CA PHE A 182 -7.48 -11.64 31.65
C PHE A 182 -8.73 -10.92 32.15
N LEU A 183 -9.01 -9.75 31.56
CA LEU A 183 -10.32 -9.12 31.74
C LEU A 183 -11.39 -9.89 30.95
N PRO A 184 -12.65 -9.90 31.42
CA PRO A 184 -13.71 -10.69 30.78
C PRO A 184 -13.95 -10.37 29.30
N LYS A 185 -13.63 -9.14 28.86
CA LYS A 185 -13.80 -8.66 27.48
C LYS A 185 -12.63 -7.74 27.08
N PRO A 186 -12.28 -7.70 25.78
CA PRO A 186 -11.17 -6.88 25.27
C PRO A 186 -11.46 -5.37 25.23
N PHE A 187 -12.73 -4.98 25.36
CA PHE A 187 -13.19 -3.59 25.41
C PHE A 187 -14.41 -3.47 26.34
N LYS A 188 -14.78 -2.21 26.66
CA LYS A 188 -15.96 -1.89 27.47
C LYS A 188 -16.85 -0.88 26.76
N GLY A 189 -18.15 -0.97 26.99
CA GLY A 189 -19.14 -0.06 26.40
C GLY A 189 -19.20 -0.13 24.87
N PHE A 190 -19.68 0.94 24.25
CA PHE A 190 -19.79 1.05 22.80
C PHE A 190 -18.59 1.79 22.21
N GLN A 191 -17.90 1.17 21.27
CA GLN A 191 -16.73 1.74 20.58
C GLN A 191 -17.07 2.01 19.12
N THR A 192 -16.62 3.14 18.58
CA THR A 192 -16.69 3.46 17.15
C THR A 192 -15.34 3.97 16.71
N MET A 193 -14.74 3.28 15.75
CA MET A 193 -13.43 3.58 15.22
C MET A 193 -13.54 3.66 13.71
N SER A 194 -12.86 4.63 13.11
CA SER A 194 -12.90 4.79 11.66
C SER A 194 -11.60 5.33 11.10
N TYR A 195 -11.22 4.85 9.92
CA TYR A 195 -10.08 5.34 9.17
C TYR A 195 -10.43 5.49 7.69
N ILE A 196 -9.63 6.29 6.98
CA ILE A 196 -9.90 6.67 5.59
C ILE A 196 -8.89 6.00 4.67
N LEU A 197 -9.40 5.34 3.64
CA LEU A 197 -8.62 4.78 2.54
C LEU A 197 -8.71 5.70 1.33
N ARG A 198 -7.56 6.00 0.73
CA ARG A 198 -7.44 6.75 -0.52
C ARG A 198 -6.53 5.98 -1.48
N PRO A 199 -6.78 6.00 -2.79
CA PRO A 199 -5.84 5.44 -3.76
C PRO A 199 -4.45 6.08 -3.63
N PRO A 200 -3.37 5.36 -3.97
CA PRO A 200 -2.01 5.87 -3.85
C PRO A 200 -1.74 7.06 -4.78
N VAL A 201 -2.47 7.11 -5.90
CA VAL A 201 -2.37 8.16 -6.91
C VAL A 201 -3.64 9.03 -6.91
N PRO A 202 -3.53 10.36 -7.10
CA PRO A 202 -4.69 11.22 -7.27
C PRO A 202 -5.56 10.80 -8.44
N ARG A 203 -6.85 11.20 -8.42
CA ARG A 203 -7.75 10.98 -9.55
C ARG A 203 -7.21 11.70 -10.78
N GLN A 204 -6.98 10.95 -11.86
CA GLN A 204 -6.48 11.52 -13.12
C GLN A 204 -7.57 12.17 -13.96
N CYS A 205 -8.80 11.63 -13.94
CA CYS A 205 -9.92 12.19 -14.71
C CYS A 205 -11.28 11.89 -14.06
N ALA A 206 -12.32 12.64 -14.43
CA ALA A 206 -13.66 12.51 -13.85
C ALA A 206 -14.35 11.16 -14.13
N ALA A 207 -13.96 10.47 -15.22
CA ALA A 207 -14.49 9.16 -15.58
C ALA A 207 -13.98 8.04 -14.65
N HIS A 208 -12.82 8.21 -14.01
CA HIS A 208 -12.32 7.24 -13.03
C HIS A 208 -13.22 7.20 -11.79
N LYS A 209 -13.75 6.01 -11.53
CA LYS A 209 -14.53 5.69 -10.34
C LYS A 209 -13.65 5.04 -9.29
N LEU A 210 -13.86 5.36 -8.02
CA LEU A 210 -13.16 4.70 -6.91
C LEU A 210 -13.79 3.33 -6.70
N LEU A 211 -13.02 2.27 -6.87
CA LEU A 211 -13.41 0.89 -6.61
C LEU A 211 -12.93 0.46 -5.22
N VAL A 212 -13.69 -0.42 -4.57
CA VAL A 212 -13.43 -0.88 -3.19
C VAL A 212 -13.60 -2.39 -3.10
N SER A 213 -12.59 -3.14 -2.69
CA SER A 213 -12.74 -4.57 -2.38
C SER A 213 -12.51 -4.79 -0.90
N SER A 214 -13.26 -5.68 -0.25
CA SER A 214 -13.04 -5.96 1.18
C SER A 214 -13.51 -7.34 1.62
N HIS A 215 -12.90 -7.81 2.70
CA HIS A 215 -13.33 -8.97 3.45
C HIS A 215 -13.02 -8.75 4.92
N PHE A 216 -14.03 -8.84 5.78
CA PHE A 216 -13.87 -8.76 7.23
C PHE A 216 -14.45 -10.01 7.89
N THR A 217 -13.85 -10.40 8.99
CA THR A 217 -14.38 -11.45 9.86
C THR A 217 -14.58 -10.82 11.22
N VAL A 218 -15.76 -10.95 11.78
CA VAL A 218 -16.16 -10.27 13.01
C VAL A 218 -16.83 -11.26 13.96
N ARG A 219 -16.72 -10.99 15.27
CA ARG A 219 -17.47 -11.72 16.29
C ARG A 219 -18.81 -11.06 16.57
N HIS A 220 -19.73 -11.81 17.19
CA HIS A 220 -21.02 -11.25 17.59
C HIS A 220 -20.84 -9.99 18.45
N GLY A 221 -21.63 -8.94 18.18
CA GLY A 221 -21.50 -7.62 18.81
C GLY A 221 -20.46 -6.69 18.17
N VAL A 222 -19.87 -7.06 17.04
CA VAL A 222 -18.95 -6.22 16.26
C VAL A 222 -19.48 -6.08 14.83
N THR A 223 -19.33 -4.89 14.25
CA THR A 223 -19.59 -4.66 12.83
C THR A 223 -18.37 -4.04 12.17
N ALA A 224 -18.15 -4.38 10.90
CA ALA A 224 -17.11 -3.80 10.07
C ALA A 224 -17.71 -3.45 8.71
N SER A 225 -17.59 -2.19 8.32
CA SER A 225 -18.21 -1.69 7.10
C SER A 225 -17.33 -0.70 6.37
N ILE A 226 -17.59 -0.57 5.07
CA ILE A 226 -17.01 0.48 4.24
C ILE A 226 -18.12 1.34 3.68
N GLU A 227 -17.96 2.65 3.82
CA GLU A 227 -18.88 3.66 3.30
C GLU A 227 -18.17 4.72 2.44
N PRO A 228 -18.92 5.43 1.57
CA PRO A 228 -18.40 6.60 0.88
C PRO A 228 -18.00 7.70 1.86
N PHE A 229 -16.78 8.25 1.72
CA PHE A 229 -16.35 9.42 2.50
C PHE A 229 -16.29 10.67 1.61
N THR A 230 -15.58 10.56 0.50
CA THR A 230 -15.52 11.55 -0.57
C THR A 230 -15.52 10.79 -1.89
N SER A 231 -15.57 11.50 -3.02
CA SER A 231 -15.51 10.81 -4.32
C SER A 231 -14.18 10.03 -4.51
N ASP A 232 -13.11 10.45 -3.82
CA ASP A 232 -11.74 9.91 -3.89
C ASP A 232 -11.29 9.16 -2.63
N ALA A 233 -12.20 8.90 -1.69
CA ALA A 233 -11.87 8.18 -0.47
C ALA A 233 -13.03 7.33 0.07
N ALA A 234 -12.69 6.17 0.60
CA ALA A 234 -13.58 5.32 1.37
C ALA A 234 -13.31 5.46 2.86
N ARG A 235 -14.33 5.36 3.70
CA ARG A 235 -14.17 5.25 5.15
C ARG A 235 -14.48 3.83 5.57
N VAL A 236 -13.56 3.22 6.31
CA VAL A 236 -13.82 1.99 7.06
C VAL A 236 -14.34 2.38 8.43
N ILE A 237 -15.45 1.79 8.86
CA ILE A 237 -16.04 1.97 10.18
C ILE A 237 -16.13 0.62 10.87
N ILE A 238 -15.62 0.56 12.09
CA ILE A 238 -15.72 -0.59 12.97
C ILE A 238 -16.43 -0.15 14.24
N THR A 239 -17.50 -0.86 14.58
CA THR A 239 -18.22 -0.65 15.85
C THR A 239 -18.14 -1.90 16.71
N MET A 240 -18.04 -1.71 18.03
CA MET A 240 -17.99 -2.81 18.99
C MET A 240 -18.93 -2.50 20.15
N ASP A 241 -19.92 -3.34 20.38
CA ASP A 241 -20.92 -3.21 21.45
C ASP A 241 -20.69 -4.28 22.51
N ASP A 242 -20.13 -3.86 23.65
CA ASP A 242 -19.87 -4.73 24.79
C ASP A 242 -21.15 -5.47 25.23
N SER A 243 -22.32 -4.83 25.19
CA SER A 243 -23.57 -5.45 25.65
C SER A 243 -24.00 -6.67 24.81
N GLN A 244 -23.54 -6.74 23.55
CA GLN A 244 -23.81 -7.82 22.62
C GLN A 244 -22.59 -8.73 22.39
N TYR A 245 -21.41 -8.29 22.82
CA TYR A 245 -20.16 -8.99 22.52
C TYR A 245 -20.03 -10.32 23.26
N THR A 246 -19.81 -11.38 22.48
CA THR A 246 -19.50 -12.73 23.00
C THR A 246 -18.00 -12.95 22.96
N ALA A 247 -17.37 -12.88 24.13
CA ALA A 247 -15.93 -13.13 24.27
C ALA A 247 -15.58 -14.58 23.87
N PRO A 248 -14.44 -14.79 23.18
CA PRO A 248 -13.96 -16.14 22.94
C PRO A 248 -13.56 -16.83 24.26
N PRO A 249 -13.45 -18.18 24.28
CA PRO A 249 -12.75 -18.88 25.35
C PRO A 249 -11.34 -18.30 25.52
N LEU A 250 -10.80 -18.34 26.74
CA LEU A 250 -9.41 -17.95 26.96
C LEU A 250 -8.46 -18.76 26.07
N PRO A 251 -7.33 -18.16 25.64
CA PRO A 251 -6.37 -18.85 24.80
C PRO A 251 -5.81 -20.09 25.53
N PRO A 252 -5.48 -21.18 24.81
CA PRO A 252 -4.76 -22.29 25.41
C PRO A 252 -3.50 -21.79 26.10
N LYS A 253 -3.22 -22.30 27.29
CA LYS A 253 -2.06 -21.92 28.09
C LYS A 253 -1.26 -23.14 28.51
N ALA A 254 0.03 -22.93 28.73
CA ALA A 254 0.91 -23.87 29.39
C ALA A 254 1.56 -23.19 30.60
N ASP A 255 1.88 -24.01 31.60
CA ASP A 255 2.66 -23.58 32.74
C ASP A 255 4.10 -23.30 32.29
N MET A 256 4.63 -22.15 32.67
CA MET A 256 5.99 -21.72 32.37
C MET A 256 6.76 -21.50 33.66
N SER A 257 7.96 -22.08 33.70
CA SER A 257 8.87 -21.98 34.83
C SER A 257 10.00 -21.01 34.51
N LEU A 258 10.07 -19.87 35.19
CA LEU A 258 11.16 -18.91 35.05
C LEU A 258 12.18 -19.08 36.18
N SER A 259 13.42 -19.40 35.83
CA SER A 259 14.53 -19.35 36.78
C SER A 259 14.87 -17.90 37.12
N ILE A 260 15.67 -17.68 38.16
CA ILE A 260 16.13 -16.32 38.50
C ILE A 260 17.00 -15.72 37.39
N ASP A 261 17.73 -16.53 36.63
CA ASP A 261 18.49 -16.05 35.49
C ASP A 261 17.56 -15.62 34.35
N ASP A 262 16.45 -16.34 34.13
CA ASP A 262 15.42 -15.95 33.15
C ASP A 262 14.74 -14.65 33.57
N ILE A 263 14.39 -14.53 34.85
CA ILE A 263 13.82 -13.28 35.40
C ILE A 263 14.84 -12.16 35.25
N ARG A 264 16.11 -12.38 35.58
CA ARG A 264 17.18 -11.37 35.44
C ARG A 264 17.38 -10.90 34.00
N PHE A 265 17.21 -11.81 33.03
CA PHE A 265 17.25 -11.46 31.62
C PHE A 265 16.04 -10.60 31.20
N LEU A 266 14.85 -10.90 31.73
CA LEU A 266 13.60 -10.22 31.38
C LEU A 266 13.42 -8.89 32.13
N GLU A 267 13.74 -8.88 33.42
CA GLU A 267 13.63 -7.77 34.36
C GLU A 267 14.76 -7.90 35.40
N PRO A 268 15.90 -7.18 35.21
CA PRO A 268 17.07 -7.31 36.07
C PRO A 268 16.86 -6.79 37.50
N ASP A 269 16.12 -5.70 37.69
CA ASP A 269 15.94 -5.03 39.00
C ASP A 269 15.11 -5.90 39.96
N THR A 270 14.06 -6.53 39.45
CA THR A 270 13.22 -7.49 40.14
C THR A 270 14.04 -8.73 40.50
N ALA A 271 14.89 -9.23 39.60
CA ALA A 271 15.76 -10.36 39.92
C ALA A 271 16.79 -10.02 41.00
N ASP A 272 17.38 -8.83 40.96
CA ASP A 272 18.33 -8.34 41.98
C ASP A 272 17.69 -8.17 43.35
N THR A 273 16.47 -7.65 43.36
CA THR A 273 15.64 -7.54 44.55
C THR A 273 15.40 -8.91 45.20
N ILE A 274 14.95 -9.89 44.41
CA ILE A 274 14.69 -11.25 44.90
C ILE A 274 15.97 -11.89 45.46
N VAL A 275 17.11 -11.68 44.80
CA VAL A 275 18.42 -12.19 45.24
C VAL A 275 18.87 -11.54 46.56
N THR A 276 18.68 -10.23 46.71
CA THR A 276 19.06 -9.51 47.94
C THR A 276 18.26 -10.00 49.14
N ILE A 277 16.95 -10.24 48.96
CA ILE A 277 16.11 -10.79 50.02
C ILE A 277 16.56 -12.21 50.39
N ARG A 278 16.88 -13.07 49.41
CA ARG A 278 17.44 -14.40 49.66
C ARG A 278 18.69 -14.32 50.55
N ASP A 279 19.62 -13.42 50.23
CA ASP A 279 20.90 -13.31 50.94
C ASP A 279 20.73 -12.81 52.37
N ILE A 280 19.80 -11.86 52.59
CA ILE A 280 19.41 -11.41 53.93
C ILE A 280 18.82 -12.58 54.74
N LEU A 281 17.89 -13.35 54.18
CA LEU A 281 17.25 -14.46 54.88
C LEU A 281 18.22 -15.61 55.17
N LEU A 282 19.18 -15.89 54.29
CA LEU A 282 20.26 -16.85 54.55
C LEU A 282 21.17 -16.40 55.70
N ALA A 283 21.43 -15.10 55.82
CA ALA A 283 22.22 -14.56 56.93
C ALA A 283 21.53 -14.71 58.31
N LEU A 284 20.20 -14.89 58.33
CA LEU A 284 19.40 -15.14 59.53
C LEU A 284 19.30 -16.63 59.93
N ALA A 285 19.88 -17.54 59.14
CA ALA A 285 19.92 -18.98 59.44
C ALA A 285 20.45 -19.37 60.84
N PRO A 286 21.35 -18.62 61.50
CA PRO A 286 21.76 -18.92 62.89
C PRO A 286 20.65 -18.71 63.93
N ILE A 287 19.62 -17.92 63.62
CA ILE A 287 18.51 -17.58 64.51
C ILE A 287 17.33 -18.54 64.27
N ASP A 288 17.04 -18.83 63.01
CA ASP A 288 16.11 -19.89 62.61
C ASP A 288 16.71 -20.68 61.43
N PRO A 289 17.12 -21.94 61.65
CA PRO A 289 17.78 -22.74 60.61
C PRO A 289 16.85 -23.16 59.47
N SER A 290 15.54 -22.90 59.57
CA SER A 290 14.55 -23.29 58.57
C SER A 290 14.20 -22.20 57.56
N ILE A 291 14.22 -20.91 57.93
CA ILE A 291 13.68 -19.82 57.09
C ILE A 291 14.53 -19.58 55.83
N GLY A 292 15.84 -19.34 55.98
CA GLY A 292 16.74 -19.05 54.86
C GLY A 292 16.88 -20.21 53.87
N PRO A 293 17.17 -21.44 54.32
CA PRO A 293 17.30 -22.61 53.44
C PRO A 293 15.99 -23.01 52.74
N LEU A 294 14.83 -22.89 53.41
CA LEU A 294 13.53 -23.18 52.81
C LEU A 294 13.18 -22.16 51.72
N PHE A 295 13.42 -20.87 51.99
CA PHE A 295 13.23 -19.82 51.00
C PHE A 295 14.13 -20.01 49.77
N ALA A 296 15.41 -20.34 49.98
CA ALA A 296 16.33 -20.68 48.90
C ALA A 296 15.83 -21.87 48.06
N LEU A 297 15.28 -22.91 48.70
CA LEU A 297 14.70 -24.07 48.00
C LEU A 297 13.44 -23.72 47.20
N ILE A 298 12.59 -22.83 47.70
CA ILE A 298 11.41 -22.33 46.98
C ILE A 298 11.85 -21.48 45.78
N LEU A 299 12.85 -20.63 45.97
CA LEU A 299 13.41 -19.77 44.93
C LEU A 299 14.12 -20.58 43.83
N GLU A 300 14.82 -21.67 44.18
CA GLU A 300 15.42 -22.61 43.22
C GLU A 300 14.38 -23.27 42.30
N ARG A 301 13.11 -23.39 42.74
CA ARG A 301 12.02 -23.87 41.88
C ARG A 301 11.54 -22.81 40.89
N GLY A 302 12.00 -21.57 41.01
CA GLY A 302 11.66 -20.47 40.12
C GLY A 302 10.21 -20.00 40.24
N LEU A 303 9.87 -18.99 39.43
CA LEU A 303 8.53 -18.43 39.32
C LEU A 303 7.70 -19.26 38.32
N LEU A 304 6.56 -19.77 38.78
CA LEU A 304 5.55 -20.36 37.92
C LEU A 304 4.66 -19.24 37.35
N THR A 305 4.49 -19.22 36.04
CA THR A 305 3.61 -18.28 35.34
C THR A 305 2.95 -18.98 34.15
N ASP A 306 2.15 -18.26 33.38
CA ASP A 306 1.48 -18.79 32.19
C ASP A 306 2.18 -18.31 30.91
N CYS A 307 2.22 -19.17 29.89
CA CYS A 307 2.50 -18.76 28.53
C CYS A 307 1.38 -19.15 27.57
N TYR A 308 1.25 -18.38 26.49
CA TYR A 308 0.13 -18.43 25.54
C TYR A 308 0.58 -18.53 24.07
N ASP A 309 1.88 -18.45 23.80
CA ASP A 309 2.49 -18.53 22.47
C ASP A 309 3.80 -19.32 22.58
N PRO A 310 4.11 -20.25 21.64
CA PRO A 310 5.39 -20.96 21.60
C PRO A 310 6.61 -20.06 21.36
N SER A 311 6.40 -18.83 20.89
CA SER A 311 7.38 -17.77 20.73
C SER A 311 7.26 -16.75 21.87
N TYR A 312 7.82 -17.06 23.03
CA TYR A 312 8.04 -16.09 24.12
C TYR A 312 9.40 -15.39 23.92
N GLY A 313 9.36 -14.07 23.73
CA GLY A 313 10.45 -13.16 23.38
C GLY A 313 11.38 -13.58 22.24
N THR A 314 12.58 -12.99 22.30
CA THR A 314 13.83 -13.38 21.63
C THR A 314 14.42 -14.69 22.18
N LEU A 315 13.85 -15.21 23.27
CA LEU A 315 14.31 -16.42 23.96
C LEU A 315 13.91 -17.71 23.23
N GLY A 316 12.77 -17.70 22.53
CA GLY A 316 12.35 -18.80 21.65
C GLY A 316 12.02 -20.10 22.39
N SER A 317 11.52 -21.08 21.63
CA SER A 317 11.03 -22.36 22.18
C SER A 317 12.13 -23.25 22.80
N SER A 318 13.41 -22.96 22.53
CA SER A 318 14.54 -23.65 23.15
C SER A 318 14.76 -23.23 24.61
N THR A 319 14.31 -22.04 24.98
CA THR A 319 14.43 -21.52 26.35
C THR A 319 13.23 -21.92 27.19
N PHE A 320 12.03 -21.95 26.58
CA PHE A 320 10.79 -22.35 27.26
C PHE A 320 10.13 -23.55 26.56
N PRO A 321 10.63 -24.77 26.79
CA PRO A 321 10.12 -25.97 26.13
C PRO A 321 8.65 -26.25 26.48
N ASP A 322 8.20 -25.84 27.66
CA ASP A 322 6.82 -26.04 28.12
C ASP A 322 5.82 -25.25 27.26
N CYS A 323 6.24 -24.11 26.70
CA CYS A 323 5.43 -23.28 25.80
C CYS A 323 5.44 -23.79 24.34
N ALA A 324 6.43 -24.62 23.98
CA ALA A 324 6.65 -25.04 22.60
C ALA A 324 5.50 -25.88 22.01
N ALA A 325 4.69 -26.50 22.85
CA ALA A 325 3.53 -27.29 22.44
C ALA A 325 2.28 -26.43 22.11
N LEU A 326 2.31 -25.14 22.41
CA LEU A 326 1.19 -24.22 22.13
C LEU A 326 1.13 -23.86 20.64
N THR A 327 -0.09 -23.63 20.15
CA THR A 327 -0.31 -23.08 18.81
C THR A 327 -0.56 -21.57 18.93
N PRO A 328 0.14 -20.71 18.17
CA PRO A 328 -0.12 -19.28 18.19
C PRO A 328 -1.57 -18.96 17.81
N LEU A 329 -2.09 -17.84 18.31
CA LEU A 329 -3.40 -17.36 17.90
C LEU A 329 -3.45 -17.11 16.40
N MET A 330 -4.52 -17.58 15.75
CA MET A 330 -4.75 -17.45 14.32
C MET A 330 -6.00 -16.63 14.05
N ALA A 331 -5.84 -15.58 13.24
CA ALA A 331 -6.94 -14.83 12.65
C ALA A 331 -7.31 -15.52 11.33
N ALA A 332 -8.21 -16.50 11.40
CA ALA A 332 -8.59 -17.32 10.26
C ALA A 332 -10.07 -17.76 10.30
N SER A 333 -10.68 -17.82 9.12
CA SER A 333 -12.05 -18.27 8.88
C SER A 333 -12.12 -19.08 7.58
N PRO A 334 -12.99 -20.11 7.50
CA PRO A 334 -13.29 -20.79 6.24
C PRO A 334 -13.79 -19.86 5.12
N LEU A 335 -14.25 -18.65 5.46
CA LEU A 335 -14.74 -17.66 4.52
C LEU A 335 -13.68 -16.65 4.08
N ASP A 336 -12.44 -16.69 4.59
CA ASP A 336 -11.38 -15.71 4.26
C ASP A 336 -11.06 -15.63 2.76
N SER A 337 -11.36 -16.68 1.98
CA SER A 337 -11.21 -16.67 0.52
C SER A 337 -12.36 -15.98 -0.23
N GLN A 338 -13.47 -15.69 0.45
CA GLN A 338 -14.69 -15.10 -0.12
C GLN A 338 -14.59 -13.57 -0.14
N ASN A 339 -13.50 -13.05 -0.70
CA ASN A 339 -13.39 -11.62 -0.94
C ASN A 339 -14.65 -11.10 -1.62
N VAL A 340 -15.33 -10.14 -1.00
CA VAL A 340 -16.38 -9.41 -1.68
C VAL A 340 -15.65 -8.46 -2.62
N VAL A 341 -15.40 -8.96 -3.83
CA VAL A 341 -14.86 -8.17 -4.93
C VAL A 341 -15.98 -7.26 -5.39
N VAL A 342 -16.11 -6.13 -4.70
CA VAL A 342 -17.01 -5.08 -5.11
C VAL A 342 -16.24 -4.16 -6.06
N ALA A 343 -16.16 -4.53 -7.34
CA ALA A 343 -15.84 -3.54 -8.38
C ALA A 343 -17.00 -2.53 -8.56
N THR A 344 -17.75 -2.23 -7.50
CA THR A 344 -18.78 -1.20 -7.48
C THR A 344 -18.09 0.12 -7.15
N PRO A 345 -18.27 1.12 -8.01
CA PRO A 345 -17.94 2.50 -7.69
C PRO A 345 -18.46 2.90 -6.31
N ILE A 346 -17.66 3.65 -5.55
CA ILE A 346 -18.05 4.06 -4.20
C ILE A 346 -19.35 4.87 -4.18
N ASP A 347 -19.67 5.61 -5.25
CA ASP A 347 -20.90 6.38 -5.43
C ASP A 347 -22.13 5.50 -5.75
N GLN A 348 -21.95 4.19 -5.94
CA GLN A 348 -23.00 3.20 -6.19
C GLN A 348 -23.21 2.25 -5.03
N LEU A 349 -22.52 2.45 -3.90
CA LEU A 349 -22.78 1.71 -2.67
C LEU A 349 -24.16 2.11 -2.12
N SER A 350 -25.08 1.15 -2.04
CA SER A 350 -26.44 1.35 -1.50
C SER A 350 -26.51 1.28 0.03
N GLY A 351 -25.36 1.16 0.68
CA GLY A 351 -25.19 1.05 2.13
C GLY A 351 -23.80 0.51 2.49
N PRO A 352 -23.49 0.38 3.78
CA PRO A 352 -22.26 -0.27 4.23
C PRO A 352 -22.15 -1.69 3.65
N ILE A 353 -20.99 -2.03 3.06
CA ILE A 353 -20.69 -3.42 2.70
C ILE A 353 -20.16 -4.12 3.95
N SER A 354 -20.95 -5.06 4.46
CA SER A 354 -20.53 -6.05 5.45
C SER A 354 -20.17 -7.34 4.71
N ALA A 355 -18.89 -7.49 4.37
CA ALA A 355 -18.35 -8.82 4.15
C ALA A 355 -18.17 -9.39 5.56
N GLU A 356 -19.21 -9.94 6.16
CA GLU A 356 -19.16 -10.40 7.55
C GLU A 356 -19.29 -11.91 7.58
N ASP A 357 -18.17 -12.59 7.81
CA ASP A 357 -18.24 -13.83 8.56
C ASP A 357 -18.49 -13.48 10.03
N ASN A 358 -19.77 -13.48 10.44
CA ASN A 358 -20.21 -13.35 11.82
C ASN A 358 -19.99 -14.67 12.60
N SER A 359 -18.82 -15.30 12.44
CA SER A 359 -18.49 -16.51 13.17
C SER A 359 -17.77 -16.16 14.48
N ASP A 360 -18.31 -16.67 15.58
CA ASP A 360 -17.59 -16.75 16.85
C ASP A 360 -16.48 -17.85 16.79
N GLY A 361 -16.09 -18.31 15.60
CA GLY A 361 -15.12 -19.38 15.37
C GLY A 361 -13.65 -18.95 15.50
N GLN A 362 -13.39 -17.64 15.63
CA GLN A 362 -12.05 -17.05 15.72
C GLN A 362 -12.01 -16.00 16.85
N PRO A 363 -10.88 -15.79 17.55
CA PRO A 363 -10.88 -15.07 18.83
C PRO A 363 -10.90 -13.52 18.72
N PHE A 364 -10.64 -12.94 17.55
CA PHE A 364 -10.49 -11.50 17.38
C PHE A 364 -11.86 -10.81 17.21
N PRO A 365 -12.15 -9.67 17.89
CA PRO A 365 -13.37 -8.91 17.63
C PRO A 365 -13.59 -8.62 16.14
N VAL A 366 -12.53 -8.26 15.44
CA VAL A 366 -12.48 -8.09 13.98
C VAL A 366 -11.07 -8.36 13.47
N TYR A 367 -10.99 -8.96 12.28
CA TYR A 367 -9.81 -8.87 11.41
C TYR A 367 -10.25 -8.83 9.94
N GLY A 368 -9.34 -8.49 9.04
CA GLY A 368 -9.61 -8.57 7.61
C GLY A 368 -8.82 -7.58 6.79
N SER A 369 -9.28 -7.34 5.57
CA SER A 369 -8.64 -6.41 4.66
C SER A 369 -9.63 -5.62 3.81
N ALA A 370 -9.16 -4.47 3.35
CA ALA A 370 -9.84 -3.61 2.40
C ALA A 370 -8.84 -3.02 1.42
N SER A 371 -9.24 -2.86 0.17
CA SER A 371 -8.43 -2.21 -0.85
C SER A 371 -9.23 -1.19 -1.63
N VAL A 372 -8.56 -0.12 -2.07
CA VAL A 372 -9.14 0.90 -2.93
C VAL A 372 -8.25 1.21 -4.12
N GLU A 373 -8.86 1.35 -5.30
CA GLU A 373 -8.18 1.63 -6.56
C GLU A 373 -9.05 2.47 -7.50
N TRP A 374 -8.46 3.09 -8.53
CA TRP A 374 -9.22 3.71 -9.60
C TRP A 374 -9.68 2.68 -10.62
N SER A 375 -10.93 2.78 -11.06
CA SER A 375 -11.44 1.99 -12.18
C SER A 375 -10.61 2.23 -13.43
N ARG A 376 -10.41 1.18 -14.23
CA ARG A 376 -9.83 1.36 -15.56
C ARG A 376 -10.79 2.08 -16.49
N GLU A 377 -10.29 3.13 -17.12
CA GLU A 377 -10.81 3.67 -18.37
C GLU A 377 -10.69 2.57 -19.46
N LYS A 378 -11.73 2.39 -20.28
CA LYS A 378 -11.77 1.39 -21.37
C LYS A 378 -12.11 2.00 -22.74
N PHE A 379 -12.24 3.31 -22.83
CA PHE A 379 -12.66 4.05 -24.01
C PHE A 379 -11.53 4.98 -24.45
N PRO A 380 -10.47 4.45 -25.08
CA PRO A 380 -9.45 5.29 -25.70
C PRO A 380 -10.10 6.22 -26.75
N PRO A 381 -9.40 7.28 -27.21
CA PRO A 381 -10.00 8.26 -28.10
C PRO A 381 -10.57 7.62 -29.37
N ALA A 382 -11.77 7.99 -29.77
CA ALA A 382 -12.34 7.63 -31.06
C ALA A 382 -11.78 8.55 -32.15
N ILE A 383 -11.20 7.98 -33.21
CA ILE A 383 -10.60 8.71 -34.32
C ILE A 383 -11.50 8.57 -35.55
N THR A 384 -11.82 9.69 -36.20
CA THR A 384 -12.54 9.71 -37.49
C THR A 384 -11.70 10.44 -38.54
N ILE A 385 -11.34 9.76 -39.62
CA ILE A 385 -10.66 10.34 -40.78
C ILE A 385 -11.69 10.53 -41.89
N ILE A 386 -11.91 11.78 -42.30
CA ILE A 386 -12.83 12.18 -43.39
C ILE A 386 -12.03 12.44 -44.68
N GLN A 387 -10.87 13.10 -44.57
CA GLN A 387 -9.91 13.30 -45.65
C GLN A 387 -8.49 12.99 -45.14
N PRO A 388 -7.71 12.17 -45.86
CA PRO A 388 -8.04 11.54 -47.14
C PRO A 388 -9.15 10.48 -47.03
N ALA A 389 -9.92 10.34 -48.10
CA ALA A 389 -10.82 9.21 -48.32
C ALA A 389 -10.05 8.09 -49.06
N ALA A 390 -10.50 6.85 -48.91
CA ALA A 390 -9.93 5.71 -49.63
C ALA A 390 -10.33 5.75 -51.12
N THR A 391 -9.68 6.61 -51.89
CA THR A 391 -9.95 6.87 -53.30
C THR A 391 -8.66 7.23 -54.03
N THR A 392 -8.79 7.49 -55.32
CA THR A 392 -7.73 8.04 -56.16
C THR A 392 -7.79 9.57 -56.16
N TYR A 393 -6.62 10.20 -56.07
CA TYR A 393 -6.41 11.64 -56.24
C TYR A 393 -5.50 11.90 -57.44
N LEU A 394 -5.67 13.03 -58.10
CA LEU A 394 -4.74 13.46 -59.14
C LEU A 394 -3.52 14.08 -58.49
N HIS A 395 -2.34 13.83 -59.05
CA HIS A 395 -1.11 14.43 -58.55
C HIS A 395 -1.14 15.97 -58.55
N SER A 396 -1.93 16.57 -59.45
CA SER A 396 -2.17 18.02 -59.50
C SER A 396 -3.07 18.57 -58.38
N ASP A 397 -3.69 17.72 -57.55
CA ASP A 397 -4.67 18.14 -56.55
C ASP A 397 -4.01 18.72 -55.28
N VAL A 398 -4.83 19.43 -54.50
CA VAL A 398 -4.51 19.82 -53.13
C VAL A 398 -5.43 19.07 -52.18
N LEU A 399 -4.85 18.19 -51.36
CA LEU A 399 -5.58 17.41 -50.36
C LEU A 399 -5.59 18.19 -49.04
N THR A 400 -6.78 18.58 -48.57
CA THR A 400 -6.91 19.16 -47.22
C THR A 400 -7.24 18.06 -46.22
N LEU A 401 -6.35 17.82 -45.25
CA LEU A 401 -6.58 16.84 -44.20
C LEU A 401 -7.81 17.22 -43.39
N ASN A 402 -8.66 16.24 -43.10
CA ASN A 402 -9.83 16.43 -42.25
C ASN A 402 -10.02 15.17 -41.41
N TYR A 403 -9.66 15.29 -40.15
CA TYR A 403 -9.87 14.23 -39.16
C TYR A 403 -10.20 14.86 -37.81
N SER A 404 -10.73 14.04 -36.91
CA SER A 404 -11.11 14.45 -35.56
C SER A 404 -10.96 13.32 -34.56
N GLU A 405 -10.71 13.70 -33.32
CA GLU A 405 -10.66 12.82 -32.16
C GLU A 405 -11.68 13.26 -31.13
N ALA A 406 -12.35 12.28 -30.53
CA ALA A 406 -13.24 12.51 -29.40
C ALA A 406 -13.01 11.45 -28.33
N ASP A 407 -13.05 11.85 -27.07
CA ASP A 407 -12.86 10.96 -25.94
C ASP A 407 -13.91 11.29 -24.88
N THR A 408 -14.73 10.29 -24.53
CA THR A 408 -15.77 10.40 -23.49
C THR A 408 -15.28 9.99 -22.10
N GLY A 409 -14.07 9.45 -22.01
CA GLY A 409 -13.41 9.01 -20.80
C GLY A 409 -12.54 10.11 -20.20
N CYS A 410 -11.21 9.94 -20.29
CA CYS A 410 -10.25 10.85 -19.68
C CYS A 410 -9.79 12.01 -20.58
N GLY A 411 -10.43 12.20 -21.74
CA GLY A 411 -10.08 13.25 -22.69
C GLY A 411 -8.82 12.92 -23.49
N VAL A 412 -8.72 13.52 -24.68
CA VAL A 412 -7.57 13.32 -25.58
C VAL A 412 -6.33 13.98 -24.99
N GLY A 413 -5.26 13.21 -24.80
CA GLY A 413 -3.97 13.68 -24.30
C GLY A 413 -2.96 13.97 -25.40
N SER A 414 -2.88 13.13 -26.43
CA SER A 414 -2.01 13.37 -27.58
C SER A 414 -2.61 12.86 -28.88
N VAL A 415 -2.26 13.52 -29.98
CA VAL A 415 -2.65 13.16 -31.34
C VAL A 415 -1.42 13.24 -32.23
N THR A 416 -1.12 12.16 -32.95
CA THR A 416 0.03 12.05 -33.84
C THR A 416 -0.42 11.60 -35.23
N PRO A 417 -0.72 12.55 -36.13
CA PRO A 417 -0.94 12.25 -37.54
C PRO A 417 0.38 11.87 -38.22
N ARG A 418 0.32 10.93 -39.16
CA ARG A 418 1.43 10.47 -39.98
C ARG A 418 0.98 10.23 -41.40
N LEU A 419 1.79 10.63 -42.37
CA LEU A 419 1.64 10.29 -43.78
C LEU A 419 2.86 9.47 -44.19
N ASP A 420 2.64 8.23 -44.63
CA ASP A 420 3.69 7.25 -44.95
C ASP A 420 4.71 7.06 -43.81
N GLY A 421 4.23 7.16 -42.58
CA GLY A 421 5.04 7.05 -41.36
C GLY A 421 5.72 8.34 -40.91
N LEU A 422 5.67 9.42 -41.70
CA LEU A 422 6.26 10.72 -41.39
C LEU A 422 5.27 11.64 -40.69
N THR A 423 5.70 12.35 -39.65
CA THR A 423 4.88 13.34 -38.91
C THR A 423 4.93 14.75 -39.51
N MET A 424 5.85 14.98 -40.45
CA MET A 424 6.03 16.24 -41.15
C MET A 424 6.27 15.97 -42.63
N LEU A 425 5.81 16.90 -43.45
CA LEU A 425 6.00 16.91 -44.89
C LEU A 425 6.46 18.32 -45.29
N ASP A 426 7.50 18.41 -46.10
CA ASP A 426 8.11 19.68 -46.55
C ASP A 426 8.22 20.78 -45.45
N GLY A 427 8.61 20.38 -44.25
CA GLY A 427 8.82 21.29 -43.11
C GLY A 427 7.56 21.76 -42.38
N HIS A 428 6.36 21.27 -42.72
CA HIS A 428 5.14 21.52 -41.98
C HIS A 428 4.53 20.25 -41.38
N GLY A 429 3.66 20.44 -40.36
CA GLY A 429 2.92 19.36 -39.71
C GLY A 429 1.73 18.85 -40.53
N LEU A 430 1.02 17.88 -39.95
CA LEU A 430 -0.14 17.20 -40.54
C LEU A 430 -1.42 17.40 -39.70
N GLN A 431 -1.58 18.57 -39.07
CA GLN A 431 -2.80 18.91 -38.33
C GLN A 431 -4.05 18.88 -39.23
N SER A 432 -5.22 18.59 -38.63
CA SER A 432 -6.50 18.70 -39.33
C SER A 432 -6.68 20.12 -39.90
N GLY A 433 -7.14 20.22 -41.14
CA GLY A 433 -7.20 21.45 -41.93
C GLY A 433 -5.92 21.79 -42.70
N GLN A 434 -4.83 21.04 -42.54
CA GLN A 434 -3.61 21.25 -43.33
C GLN A 434 -3.86 20.89 -44.80
N ALA A 435 -3.51 21.81 -45.71
CA ALA A 435 -3.46 21.55 -47.13
C ALA A 435 -2.12 20.90 -47.51
N ILE A 436 -2.19 19.79 -48.24
CA ILE A 436 -1.08 19.03 -48.80
C ILE A 436 -1.14 19.21 -50.31
N ARG A 437 -0.15 19.89 -50.89
CA ARG A 437 -0.01 20.04 -52.34
C ARG A 437 0.63 18.77 -52.89
N LEU A 438 -0.21 17.86 -53.37
CA LEU A 438 0.24 16.52 -53.77
C LEU A 438 1.40 16.60 -54.76
N LEU A 439 1.31 17.51 -55.75
CA LEU A 439 2.32 17.73 -56.79
C LEU A 439 3.74 18.00 -56.27
N ALA A 440 3.87 18.72 -55.15
CA ALA A 440 5.17 19.14 -54.63
C ALA A 440 5.64 18.26 -53.47
N GLU A 441 4.71 17.61 -52.79
CA GLU A 441 4.95 17.03 -51.48
C GLU A 441 4.94 15.49 -51.49
N LEU A 442 4.30 14.84 -52.48
CA LEU A 442 4.20 13.38 -52.58
C LEU A 442 4.48 12.92 -54.01
N ALA A 443 4.95 11.69 -54.18
CA ALA A 443 5.10 11.09 -55.52
C ALA A 443 3.78 10.41 -55.95
N PRO A 444 3.58 10.13 -57.24
CA PRO A 444 2.51 9.21 -57.66
C PRO A 444 2.70 7.81 -57.07
N GLY A 445 1.63 7.16 -56.63
CA GLY A 445 1.66 5.85 -55.99
C GLY A 445 0.67 5.69 -54.85
N ASP A 446 0.82 4.61 -54.09
CA ASP A 446 0.01 4.33 -52.90
C ASP A 446 0.57 5.04 -51.66
N HIS A 447 -0.32 5.68 -50.91
CA HIS A 447 -0.01 6.40 -49.68
C HIS A 447 -0.92 5.95 -48.56
N THR A 448 -0.44 6.06 -47.32
CA THR A 448 -1.24 5.78 -46.13
C THR A 448 -1.16 6.91 -45.13
N PHE A 449 -2.32 7.51 -44.86
CA PHE A 449 -2.49 8.45 -43.76
C PHE A 449 -2.94 7.69 -42.51
N THR A 450 -2.28 7.93 -41.40
CA THR A 450 -2.55 7.30 -40.11
C THR A 450 -2.65 8.37 -39.03
N VAL A 451 -3.62 8.23 -38.13
CA VAL A 451 -3.72 9.05 -36.93
C VAL A 451 -3.67 8.11 -35.74
N ASP A 452 -2.74 8.38 -34.83
CA ASP A 452 -2.65 7.74 -33.52
C ASP A 452 -3.10 8.74 -32.48
N ALA A 453 -3.92 8.30 -31.53
CA ALA A 453 -4.34 9.12 -30.40
C ALA A 453 -4.11 8.38 -29.09
N ALA A 454 -3.81 9.13 -28.04
CA ALA A 454 -3.79 8.64 -26.67
C ALA A 454 -4.60 9.56 -25.77
N ASP A 455 -5.32 9.01 -24.81
CA ASP A 455 -5.97 9.77 -23.75
C ASP A 455 -4.96 10.26 -22.70
N ASN A 456 -5.42 11.00 -21.69
CA ASN A 456 -4.59 11.50 -20.60
C ASN A 456 -4.11 10.43 -19.60
N VAL A 457 -4.55 9.17 -19.74
CA VAL A 457 -4.28 8.05 -18.81
C VAL A 457 -3.64 6.84 -19.50
N GLY A 458 -3.27 6.95 -20.77
CA GLY A 458 -2.51 5.97 -21.54
C GLY A 458 -3.36 5.01 -22.40
N GLY A 459 -4.67 5.18 -22.48
CA GLY A 459 -5.50 4.49 -23.47
C GLY A 459 -5.16 4.98 -24.87
N THR A 460 -4.90 4.06 -25.82
CA THR A 460 -4.44 4.40 -27.17
C THR A 460 -5.36 3.85 -28.25
N SER A 461 -5.45 4.55 -29.36
CA SER A 461 -6.19 4.15 -30.56
C SER A 461 -5.44 4.55 -31.83
N LYS A 462 -5.81 3.92 -32.94
CA LYS A 462 -5.22 4.16 -34.26
C LYS A 462 -6.29 4.01 -35.33
N ALA A 463 -6.30 4.94 -36.28
CA ALA A 463 -7.06 4.83 -37.52
C ALA A 463 -6.14 5.11 -38.72
N SER A 464 -6.37 4.42 -39.83
CA SER A 464 -5.60 4.59 -41.05
C SER A 464 -6.51 4.56 -42.27
N VAL A 465 -6.15 5.35 -43.29
CA VAL A 465 -6.76 5.33 -44.61
C VAL A 465 -5.65 5.26 -45.65
N SER A 466 -5.76 4.31 -46.58
CA SER A 466 -4.88 4.24 -47.76
C SER A 466 -5.59 4.84 -48.97
N PHE A 467 -4.84 5.59 -49.76
CA PHE A 467 -5.30 6.25 -50.98
C PHE A 467 -4.20 6.18 -52.05
N THR A 468 -4.55 6.43 -53.30
CA THR A 468 -3.60 6.36 -54.42
C THR A 468 -3.54 7.71 -55.13
N ILE A 469 -2.34 8.17 -55.46
CA ILE A 469 -2.09 9.34 -56.31
C ILE A 469 -1.75 8.85 -57.71
N ILE A 470 -2.47 9.34 -58.71
CA ILE A 470 -2.23 8.99 -60.11
C ILE A 470 -1.93 10.22 -60.95
N VAL A 471 -1.35 9.97 -62.12
CA VAL A 471 -1.15 10.96 -63.18
C VAL A 471 -2.03 10.61 -64.36
N THR A 472 -2.71 11.63 -64.90
CA THR A 472 -3.52 11.55 -66.12
C THR A 472 -2.95 12.48 -67.18
N PRO A 473 -3.28 12.28 -68.47
CA PRO A 473 -2.85 13.18 -69.53
C PRO A 473 -3.26 14.65 -69.31
N ASP A 474 -4.35 14.91 -68.60
CA ASP A 474 -4.79 16.27 -68.27
C ASP A 474 -4.18 16.80 -66.97
N SER A 475 -3.93 15.96 -65.96
CA SER A 475 -3.27 16.42 -64.72
C SER A 475 -1.84 16.89 -64.99
N ILE A 476 -1.07 16.17 -65.82
CA ILE A 476 0.31 16.60 -66.16
C ILE A 476 0.35 17.95 -66.91
N LYS A 477 -0.72 18.31 -67.64
CA LYS A 477 -0.86 19.64 -68.25
C LYS A 477 -1.15 20.70 -67.17
N ASN A 478 -1.98 20.36 -66.19
CA ASN A 478 -2.23 21.23 -65.05
C ASN A 478 -0.94 21.51 -64.27
N ASP A 479 -0.04 20.52 -64.13
CA ASP A 479 1.25 20.70 -63.46
C ASP A 479 2.11 21.77 -64.15
N VAL A 480 2.21 21.72 -65.49
CA VAL A 480 2.90 22.78 -66.27
C VAL A 480 2.25 24.15 -66.00
N GLY A 481 0.92 24.19 -65.92
CA GLY A 481 0.17 25.40 -65.56
C GLY A 481 0.50 25.91 -64.16
N GLN A 482 0.55 25.02 -63.16
CA GLN A 482 0.87 25.34 -61.77
C GLN A 482 2.31 25.83 -61.63
N PHE A 483 3.28 25.14 -62.23
CA PHE A 483 4.69 25.54 -62.21
C PHE A 483 4.94 26.84 -62.97
N ARG A 484 4.18 27.13 -64.03
CA ARG A 484 4.22 28.44 -64.67
C ARG A 484 3.66 29.53 -63.76
N ALA A 485 2.55 29.27 -63.08
CA ALA A 485 1.92 30.24 -62.18
C ALA A 485 2.78 30.53 -60.95
N SER A 486 3.53 29.55 -60.45
CA SER A 486 4.48 29.73 -59.34
C SER A 486 5.81 30.38 -59.75
N GLY A 487 6.08 30.52 -61.05
CA GLY A 487 7.35 31.02 -61.57
C GLY A 487 8.45 29.96 -61.68
N ALA A 488 8.17 28.71 -61.32
CA ALA A 488 9.07 27.58 -61.54
C ALA A 488 9.29 27.29 -63.03
N ILE A 489 8.43 27.80 -63.92
CA ILE A 489 8.70 27.92 -65.36
C ILE A 489 8.62 29.41 -65.72
N ASP A 490 9.78 30.03 -65.95
CA ASP A 490 9.88 31.48 -66.16
C ASP A 490 9.65 31.91 -67.62
N ASN A 491 9.79 30.96 -68.56
CA ASN A 491 9.72 31.24 -69.98
C ASN A 491 8.41 30.72 -70.59
N GLY A 492 7.55 31.65 -71.03
CA GLY A 492 6.27 31.31 -71.65
C GLY A 492 6.38 30.52 -72.96
N GLY A 493 7.48 30.64 -73.70
CA GLY A 493 7.76 29.83 -74.88
C GLY A 493 8.04 28.37 -74.53
N ILE A 494 8.81 28.12 -73.48
CA ILE A 494 9.09 26.77 -72.96
C ILE A 494 7.80 26.13 -72.44
N ALA A 495 7.01 26.84 -71.63
CA ALA A 495 5.72 26.33 -71.15
C ALA A 495 4.78 25.94 -72.32
N LYS A 496 4.72 26.75 -73.38
CA LYS A 496 3.93 26.45 -74.58
C LYS A 496 4.43 25.21 -75.32
N SER A 497 5.74 25.05 -75.42
CA SER A 497 6.38 23.87 -76.04
C SER A 497 6.08 22.58 -75.26
N LEU A 498 6.18 22.64 -73.93
CA LEU A 498 5.84 21.53 -73.03
C LEU A 498 4.37 21.12 -73.16
N LEU A 499 3.44 22.08 -73.08
CA LEU A 499 2.01 21.83 -73.25
C LEU A 499 1.67 21.22 -74.62
N ALA A 500 2.29 21.71 -75.70
CA ALA A 500 2.05 21.18 -77.04
C ALA A 500 2.47 19.70 -77.18
N LYS A 501 3.55 19.28 -76.49
CA LYS A 501 3.96 17.87 -76.43
C LYS A 501 2.96 17.04 -75.63
N LEU A 502 2.51 17.53 -74.48
CA LEU A 502 1.50 16.84 -73.67
C LEU A 502 0.16 16.68 -74.40
N ASP A 503 -0.28 17.69 -75.17
CA ASP A 503 -1.47 17.60 -76.01
C ASP A 503 -1.32 16.55 -77.13
N ALA A 504 -0.16 16.52 -77.81
CA ALA A 504 0.11 15.53 -78.85
C ALA A 504 0.19 14.10 -78.27
N ALA A 505 0.80 13.92 -77.10
CA ALA A 505 0.87 12.64 -76.39
C ALA A 505 -0.53 12.18 -75.94
N ALA A 506 -1.33 13.07 -75.36
CA ALA A 506 -2.71 12.79 -74.98
C ALA A 506 -3.55 12.35 -76.19
N ALA A 507 -3.41 13.03 -77.33
CA ALA A 507 -4.10 12.66 -78.57
C ALA A 507 -3.63 11.30 -79.13
N ALA A 508 -2.34 10.95 -78.98
CA ALA A 508 -1.83 9.63 -79.35
C ALA A 508 -2.39 8.51 -78.44
N ARG A 509 -2.43 8.73 -77.11
CA ARG A 509 -3.08 7.80 -76.16
C ARG A 509 -4.55 7.59 -76.47
N ALA A 510 -5.29 8.66 -76.77
CA ALA A 510 -6.70 8.57 -77.13
C ALA A 510 -6.96 7.74 -78.40
N ARG A 511 -5.96 7.60 -79.28
CA ARG A 511 -6.00 6.73 -80.48
C ARG A 511 -5.47 5.31 -80.22
N GLY A 512 -5.13 4.96 -78.97
CA GLY A 512 -4.49 3.68 -78.62
C GLY A 512 -3.06 3.53 -79.15
N SER A 513 -2.42 4.63 -79.56
CA SER A 513 -1.08 4.61 -80.14
C SER A 513 0.00 4.79 -79.05
N CYS A 514 0.12 3.83 -78.13
CA CYS A 514 1.00 3.92 -76.96
C CYS A 514 2.46 4.21 -77.32
N GLU A 515 3.04 3.48 -78.28
CA GLU A 515 4.42 3.74 -78.72
C GLU A 515 4.62 5.18 -79.24
N THR A 516 3.63 5.73 -79.94
CA THR A 516 3.68 7.13 -80.38
C THR A 516 3.58 8.09 -79.19
N ALA A 517 2.70 7.82 -78.22
CA ALA A 517 2.58 8.61 -77.01
C ALA A 517 3.86 8.59 -76.19
N ASP A 518 4.48 7.42 -76.00
CA ASP A 518 5.71 7.23 -75.24
C ASP A 518 6.87 7.99 -75.87
N ASN A 519 7.02 7.94 -77.20
CA ASN A 519 8.01 8.73 -77.92
C ASN A 519 7.81 10.25 -77.71
N ILE A 520 6.55 10.72 -77.62
CA ILE A 520 6.26 12.13 -77.36
C ILE A 520 6.51 12.50 -75.89
N TYR A 521 6.15 11.63 -74.93
CA TYR A 521 6.51 11.83 -73.51
C TYR A 521 8.03 11.83 -73.32
N GLN A 522 8.77 11.00 -74.05
CA GLN A 522 10.24 11.04 -74.03
C GLN A 522 10.78 12.36 -74.60
N ALA A 523 10.15 12.91 -75.64
CA ALA A 523 10.51 14.25 -76.15
C ALA A 523 10.21 15.36 -75.12
N PHE A 524 9.12 15.22 -74.34
CA PHE A 524 8.80 16.12 -73.22
C PHE A 524 9.85 16.02 -72.10
N ILE A 525 10.22 14.80 -71.69
CA ILE A 525 11.28 14.53 -70.70
C ILE A 525 12.62 15.14 -71.16
N ASN A 526 13.01 14.95 -72.42
CA ASN A 526 14.26 15.49 -72.96
C ASN A 526 14.29 17.03 -72.92
N GLU A 527 13.16 17.68 -73.17
CA GLU A 527 13.06 19.14 -73.06
C GLU A 527 13.17 19.60 -71.60
N LEU A 528 12.48 18.95 -70.67
CA LEU A 528 12.60 19.24 -69.23
C LEU A 528 14.04 19.08 -68.75
N GLN A 529 14.73 18.00 -69.14
CA GLN A 529 16.15 17.80 -68.82
C GLN A 529 17.05 18.91 -69.40
N ALA A 530 16.77 19.38 -70.62
CA ALA A 530 17.54 20.44 -71.26
C ALA A 530 17.32 21.83 -70.63
N GLN A 531 16.13 22.06 -70.06
CA GLN A 531 15.71 23.34 -69.48
C GLN A 531 15.81 23.42 -67.95
N SER A 532 16.04 22.29 -67.29
CA SER A 532 16.26 22.18 -65.85
C SER A 532 17.41 23.10 -65.41
N GLY A 533 17.15 23.96 -64.42
CA GLY A 533 18.07 24.96 -63.91
C GLY A 533 18.31 26.17 -64.84
N LYS A 534 17.64 26.26 -66.00
CA LYS A 534 17.73 27.40 -66.93
C LYS A 534 16.44 28.20 -66.98
N HIS A 535 15.36 27.53 -67.38
CA HIS A 535 14.02 28.10 -67.55
C HIS A 535 12.94 27.30 -66.83
N VAL A 536 13.30 26.12 -66.33
CA VAL A 536 12.47 25.27 -65.47
C VAL A 536 13.26 25.00 -64.21
N ASP A 537 12.68 25.25 -63.05
CA ASP A 537 13.24 24.87 -61.76
C ASP A 537 13.59 23.37 -61.74
N ALA A 538 14.70 23.02 -61.10
CA ALA A 538 15.21 21.65 -61.14
C ALA A 538 14.28 20.64 -60.44
N THR A 539 13.62 21.06 -59.36
CA THR A 539 12.65 20.23 -58.63
C THR A 539 11.38 20.06 -59.47
N ALA A 540 10.85 21.15 -60.04
CA ALA A 540 9.69 21.11 -60.92
C ALA A 540 9.92 20.22 -62.16
N ALA A 541 11.11 20.30 -62.78
CA ALA A 541 11.49 19.42 -63.88
C ALA A 541 11.48 17.95 -63.46
N THR A 542 12.02 17.63 -62.28
CA THR A 542 12.07 16.25 -61.76
C THR A 542 10.67 15.68 -61.50
N ILE A 543 9.78 16.49 -60.92
CA ILE A 543 8.38 16.13 -60.68
C ILE A 543 7.69 15.81 -62.01
N MET A 544 7.72 16.73 -62.98
CA MET A 544 7.07 16.51 -64.28
C MET A 544 7.67 15.34 -65.08
N ILE A 545 8.97 15.05 -64.93
CA ILE A 545 9.59 13.86 -65.52
C ILE A 545 9.01 12.59 -64.91
N THR A 546 8.88 12.55 -63.58
CA THR A 546 8.28 11.41 -62.86
C THR A 546 6.85 11.17 -63.33
N ASP A 547 6.08 12.23 -63.55
CA ASP A 547 4.71 12.15 -64.04
C ASP A 547 4.61 11.63 -65.48
N ALA A 548 5.49 12.10 -66.36
CA ALA A 548 5.58 11.58 -67.72
C ALA A 548 5.97 10.09 -67.73
N GLN A 549 6.89 9.68 -66.85
CA GLN A 549 7.27 8.27 -66.69
C GLN A 549 6.12 7.42 -66.15
N TYR A 550 5.34 7.94 -65.21
CA TYR A 550 4.12 7.28 -64.73
C TYR A 550 3.16 7.01 -65.89
N LEU A 551 2.93 8.00 -66.75
CA LEU A 551 2.06 7.86 -67.92
C LEU A 551 2.60 6.84 -68.93
N ILE A 552 3.91 6.84 -69.22
CA ILE A 552 4.54 5.82 -70.08
C ILE A 552 4.30 4.41 -69.54
N ALA A 553 4.48 4.22 -68.22
CA ALA A 553 4.28 2.92 -67.58
C ALA A 553 2.80 2.46 -67.54
N HIS A 554 1.86 3.40 -67.65
CA HIS A 554 0.42 3.14 -67.52
C HIS A 554 -0.35 3.54 -68.79
N CYS A 555 0.17 3.23 -69.98
CA CYS A 555 -0.61 3.37 -71.21
C CYS A 555 -1.79 2.37 -71.22
N PRO A 556 -3.03 2.81 -71.49
CA PRO A 556 -4.22 1.95 -71.46
C PRO A 556 -4.29 0.92 -72.57
#